data_AF-A0A5C5Z117-F1
#
_entry.id   AF-A0A5C5Z117-F1
#
_cell.length_a   1.000
_cell.length_b   1.000
_cell.length_c   1.000
_cell.angle_alpha   90.00
_cell.angle_beta   90.00
_cell.angle_gamma   90.00
#
_symmetry.space_group_name_H-M   'P 1'
#
loop_
_entity.id
_entity.type
_entity.pdbx_description
1 polymer ?
#
loop_
_entity_poly.entity_id
_entity_poly.type
_entity_poly.pdbx_seq_one_letter_code
_entity_poly.pdbx_strand_id
1 'polypeptide(L)'
;MSESNTRRNRKLVDREVQGGLLRKITLHWIVFFVCNAIALTIWIRLFEQPDANWETTFGDTMRRFFPFFIVTLALIPAFVWDTIKLTNRFAGPILRLRGALASVSQGREVAPLSFRNNDFWQQMARDFNSVVDRCEGLTKTPPETTETKPEA
;
A
#
# COMPACT_ATOMS: atom_id res chain seq x y z
N MET A 1 -9.93 -42.40 2.66
CA MET A 1 -9.21 -41.49 3.59
C MET A 1 -8.02 -40.89 2.85
N SER A 2 -8.11 -39.61 2.47
CA SER A 2 -7.05 -38.59 2.53
C SER A 2 -7.45 -37.43 1.61
N GLU A 3 -8.23 -36.48 2.13
CA GLU A 3 -8.41 -35.20 1.43
C GLU A 3 -7.09 -34.44 1.49
N SER A 4 -6.45 -34.28 0.33
CA SER A 4 -5.27 -33.47 0.17
C SER A 4 -5.61 -32.00 0.50
N ASN A 5 -5.13 -31.54 1.65
CA ASN A 5 -5.20 -30.15 2.09
C ASN A 5 -4.38 -29.28 1.13
N THR A 6 -5.03 -28.75 0.10
CA THR A 6 -4.44 -27.80 -0.84
C THR A 6 -4.16 -26.50 -0.10
N ARG A 7 -2.97 -26.43 0.51
CA ARG A 7 -2.39 -25.25 1.16
C ARG A 7 -2.50 -24.08 0.19
N ARG A 8 -3.40 -23.13 0.49
CA ARG A 8 -3.67 -21.94 -0.32
C ARG A 8 -2.46 -21.00 -0.25
N ASN A 9 -1.45 -21.29 -1.07
CA ASN A 9 -0.19 -20.57 -1.16
C ASN A 9 -0.39 -19.30 -2.01
N ARG A 10 -1.00 -18.27 -1.42
CA ARG A 10 -1.21 -16.99 -2.10
C ARG A 10 -0.44 -15.89 -1.38
N LYS A 11 0.88 -16.06 -1.28
CA LYS A 11 1.77 -15.12 -0.58
C LYS A 11 2.39 -14.04 -1.51
N LEU A 12 2.04 -14.01 -2.80
CA LEU A 12 2.75 -13.19 -3.79
C LEU A 12 1.83 -12.77 -4.94
N VAL A 13 0.88 -11.85 -4.75
CA VAL A 13 0.08 -11.36 -5.89
C VAL A 13 -0.04 -9.83 -5.97
N ASP A 14 0.40 -9.05 -4.98
CA ASP A 14 0.40 -7.58 -5.09
C ASP A 14 1.80 -6.94 -5.07
N ARG A 15 2.82 -7.66 -5.54
CA ARG A 15 4.20 -7.14 -5.67
C ARG A 15 4.41 -6.26 -6.90
N GLU A 16 3.51 -6.29 -7.88
CA GLU A 16 3.71 -5.61 -9.17
C GLU A 16 3.43 -4.10 -9.09
N VAL A 17 2.34 -3.71 -8.40
CA VAL A 17 2.01 -2.29 -8.18
C VAL A 17 2.87 -1.67 -7.06
N GLN A 18 3.15 -2.44 -6.00
CA GLN A 18 4.02 -2.00 -4.90
C GLN A 18 5.49 -1.91 -5.32
N GLY A 19 5.95 -2.77 -6.23
CA GLY A 19 7.30 -2.71 -6.79
C GLY A 19 7.53 -1.46 -7.63
N GLY A 20 6.50 -0.99 -8.36
CA GLY A 20 6.55 0.25 -9.13
C GLY A 20 6.73 1.49 -8.24
N LEU A 21 5.94 1.59 -7.16
CA LEU A 21 6.08 2.68 -6.19
C LEU A 21 7.44 2.62 -5.49
N LEU A 22 7.87 1.44 -5.05
CA LEU A 22 9.14 1.25 -4.38
C LEU A 22 10.32 1.63 -5.26
N ARG A 23 10.31 1.20 -6.54
CA ARG A 23 11.34 1.57 -7.51
C ARG A 23 11.39 3.08 -7.72
N LYS A 24 10.23 3.75 -7.80
CA LYS A 24 10.19 5.22 -7.89
C LYS A 24 10.79 5.87 -6.65
N ILE A 25 10.43 5.44 -5.45
CA ILE A 25 10.98 5.99 -4.20
C ILE A 25 12.49 5.80 -4.16
N THR A 26 12.99 4.59 -4.40
CA THR A 26 14.43 4.30 -4.42
C THR A 26 15.16 5.14 -5.47
N LEU A 27 14.58 5.31 -6.67
CA LEU A 27 15.18 6.12 -7.74
C LEU A 27 15.24 7.60 -7.36
N HIS A 28 14.15 8.18 -6.86
CA HIS A 28 14.15 9.58 -6.39
C HIS A 28 15.17 9.80 -5.28
N TRP A 29 15.35 8.79 -4.43
CA TRP A 29 16.27 8.85 -3.32
C TRP A 29 17.75 8.76 -3.78
N ILE A 30 18.05 7.92 -4.78
CA ILE A 30 19.36 7.91 -5.45
C ILE A 30 19.63 9.26 -6.14
N VAL A 31 18.65 9.80 -6.86
CA VAL A 31 18.78 11.12 -7.51
C VAL A 31 19.04 12.21 -6.46
N PHE A 32 18.26 12.24 -5.37
CA PHE A 32 18.45 13.17 -4.27
C PHE A 32 19.84 13.06 -3.66
N PHE A 33 20.32 11.84 -3.44
CA PHE A 33 21.65 11.57 -2.90
C PHE A 33 22.76 12.11 -3.83
N VAL A 34 22.68 11.82 -5.13
CA VAL A 34 23.64 12.30 -6.14
C VAL A 34 23.62 13.81 -6.23
N CYS A 35 22.43 14.43 -6.27
CA CYS A 35 22.29 15.89 -6.28
C CYS A 35 22.92 16.52 -5.03
N ASN A 36 22.72 15.94 -3.85
CA ASN A 36 23.34 16.42 -2.61
C ASN A 36 24.86 16.29 -2.65
N ALA A 37 25.39 15.15 -3.10
CA ALA A 37 26.83 14.94 -3.22
C ALA A 37 27.49 15.97 -4.17
N ILE A 38 26.85 16.23 -5.31
CA ILE A 38 27.31 17.26 -6.27
C ILE A 38 27.24 18.65 -5.64
N ALA A 39 26.12 19.00 -5.00
CA ALA A 39 25.95 20.30 -4.35
C ALA A 39 27.01 20.55 -3.26
N LEU A 40 27.30 19.54 -2.43
CA LEU A 40 28.36 19.60 -1.42
C LEU A 40 29.75 19.78 -2.05
N THR A 41 30.03 19.06 -3.14
CA THR A 41 31.30 19.17 -3.85
C THR A 41 31.48 20.57 -4.45
N ILE A 42 30.43 21.13 -5.06
CA ILE A 42 30.43 22.51 -5.58
C ILE A 42 30.61 23.52 -4.44
N TRP A 43 29.93 23.31 -3.32
CA TRP A 43 30.04 24.18 -2.15
C TRP A 43 31.47 24.24 -1.60
N ILE A 44 32.10 23.08 -1.37
CA ILE A 44 33.50 23.01 -0.90
C ILE A 44 34.41 23.72 -1.89
N ARG A 45 34.24 23.48 -3.18
CA ARG A 45 35.07 24.13 -4.19
C ARG A 45 34.90 25.65 -4.17
N LEU A 46 33.68 26.14 -4.09
CA LEU A 46 33.43 27.58 -4.18
C LEU A 46 33.86 28.36 -2.93
N PHE A 47 33.73 27.77 -1.75
CA PHE A 47 33.87 28.49 -0.48
C PHE A 47 35.05 28.03 0.40
N GLU A 48 35.49 26.78 0.32
CA GLU A 48 36.60 26.28 1.14
C GLU A 48 37.90 26.15 0.35
N GLN A 49 37.83 25.68 -0.90
CA GLN A 49 39.02 25.33 -1.71
C GLN A 49 38.88 25.76 -3.19
N PRO A 50 38.84 27.08 -3.49
CA PRO A 50 38.67 27.59 -4.86
C PRO A 50 39.81 27.21 -5.81
N ASP A 51 41.03 27.13 -5.29
CA ASP A 51 42.23 26.82 -6.08
C ASP A 51 42.51 25.32 -6.22
N ALA A 52 41.71 24.47 -5.55
CA ALA A 52 41.91 23.03 -5.57
C ALA A 52 41.37 22.38 -6.86
N ASN A 53 42.03 21.28 -7.24
CA ASN A 53 41.60 20.45 -8.35
C ASN A 53 40.28 19.74 -8.02
N TRP A 54 39.52 19.35 -9.05
CA TRP A 54 38.27 18.61 -8.86
C TRP A 54 38.46 17.26 -8.16
N GLU A 55 39.55 16.56 -8.45
CA GLU A 55 39.84 15.25 -7.84
C GLU A 55 40.10 15.36 -6.34
N THR A 56 40.86 16.37 -5.91
CA THR A 56 41.16 16.60 -4.49
C THR A 56 39.90 17.03 -3.74
N THR A 57 39.11 17.94 -4.33
CA THR A 57 37.83 18.37 -3.77
C THR A 57 36.85 17.19 -3.60
N PHE A 58 36.77 16.32 -4.62
CA PHE A 58 35.92 15.14 -4.56
C PHE A 58 36.41 14.14 -3.50
N GLY A 59 37.72 13.86 -3.46
CA GLY A 59 38.31 12.97 -2.46
C GLY A 59 38.08 13.46 -1.03
N ASP A 60 38.24 14.76 -0.79
CA ASP A 60 38.00 15.39 0.51
C ASP A 60 36.52 15.38 0.88
N THR A 61 35.62 15.68 -0.07
CA THR A 61 34.17 15.56 0.12
C THR A 61 33.80 14.13 0.51
N MET A 62 34.30 13.13 -0.24
CA MET A 62 34.03 11.73 0.03
C MET A 62 34.53 11.32 1.41
N ARG A 63 35.75 11.70 1.80
CA ARG A 63 36.31 11.36 3.13
C ARG A 63 35.56 12.04 4.28
N ARG A 64 35.26 13.34 4.14
CA ARG A 64 34.62 14.15 5.18
C ARG A 64 33.17 13.72 5.42
N PHE A 65 32.44 13.39 4.35
CA PHE A 65 31.03 13.02 4.43
C PHE A 65 30.78 11.50 4.29
N PHE A 66 31.83 10.68 4.26
CA PHE A 66 31.71 9.23 4.18
C PHE A 66 30.73 8.63 5.21
N PRO A 67 30.78 9.02 6.50
CA PRO A 67 29.86 8.48 7.50
C PRO A 67 28.40 8.84 7.17
N PHE A 68 28.15 10.05 6.69
CA PHE A 68 26.81 10.48 6.27
C PHE A 68 26.31 9.66 5.10
N PHE A 69 27.16 9.41 4.09
CA PHE A 69 26.78 8.58 2.94
C PHE A 69 26.42 7.15 3.34
N ILE A 70 27.18 6.55 4.25
CA ILE A 70 26.86 5.22 4.80
C ILE A 70 25.51 5.25 5.51
N VAL A 71 25.30 6.21 6.42
CA VAL A 71 24.05 6.30 7.18
C VAL A 71 22.86 6.50 6.26
N THR A 72 22.98 7.40 5.28
CA THR A 72 21.96 7.61 4.25
C THR A 72 21.69 6.27 3.57
N LEU A 73 22.70 5.60 2.99
CA LEU A 73 22.52 4.35 2.24
C LEU A 73 21.89 3.23 3.09
N ALA A 74 22.26 3.14 4.37
CA ALA A 74 21.72 2.19 5.33
C ALA A 74 20.25 2.45 5.69
N LEU A 75 19.75 3.68 5.50
CA LEU A 75 18.34 4.00 5.72
C LEU A 75 17.42 3.51 4.59
N ILE A 76 17.94 3.27 3.37
CA ILE A 76 17.12 2.73 2.27
C ILE A 76 16.37 1.46 2.68
N PRO A 77 17.05 0.38 3.13
CA PRO A 77 16.35 -0.87 3.42
C PRO A 77 15.31 -0.71 4.53
N ALA A 78 15.57 0.14 5.53
CA ALA A 78 14.63 0.44 6.59
C ALA A 78 13.37 1.14 6.04
N PHE A 79 13.55 2.18 5.22
CA PHE A 79 12.46 2.91 4.58
C PHE A 79 11.65 2.04 3.62
N VAL A 80 12.34 1.23 2.83
CA VAL A 80 11.75 0.27 1.90
C VAL A 80 10.88 -0.73 2.67
N TRP A 81 11.42 -1.30 3.75
CA TRP A 81 10.71 -2.27 4.58
C TRP A 81 9.45 -1.66 5.21
N ASP A 82 9.56 -0.46 5.76
CA ASP A 82 8.43 0.21 6.39
C ASP A 82 7.34 0.59 5.37
N THR A 83 7.75 1.10 4.21
CA THR A 83 6.83 1.41 3.10
C THR A 83 6.07 0.16 2.65
N ILE A 84 6.76 -0.96 2.44
CA ILE A 84 6.13 -2.24 2.07
C ILE A 84 5.14 -2.68 3.15
N LYS A 85 5.53 -2.60 4.43
CA LYS A 85 4.67 -2.99 5.55
C LYS A 85 3.40 -2.14 5.60
N LEU A 86 3.54 -0.84 5.40
CA LEU A 86 2.43 0.10 5.34
C LEU A 86 1.52 -0.20 4.15
N THR A 87 2.06 -0.35 2.94
CA THR A 87 1.24 -0.62 1.75
C THR A 87 0.50 -1.96 1.84
N ASN A 88 1.12 -2.99 2.42
CA ASN A 88 0.46 -4.27 2.66
C ASN A 88 -0.72 -4.17 3.65
N ARG A 89 -0.61 -3.30 4.66
CA ARG A 89 -1.71 -3.01 5.59
C ARG A 89 -2.90 -2.34 4.89
N PHE A 90 -2.68 -1.64 3.78
CA PHE A 90 -3.74 -1.07 2.95
C PHE A 90 -4.29 -2.04 1.90
N ALA A 91 -3.43 -2.77 1.20
CA ALA A 91 -3.82 -3.62 0.08
C ALA A 91 -4.72 -4.80 0.50
N GLY A 92 -4.41 -5.44 1.63
CA GLY A 92 -5.16 -6.60 2.12
C GLY A 92 -6.65 -6.32 2.33
N PRO A 93 -7.03 -5.29 3.11
CA PRO A 93 -8.42 -4.89 3.31
C PRO A 93 -9.16 -4.55 2.00
N ILE A 94 -8.53 -3.80 1.09
CA ILE A 94 -9.14 -3.43 -0.20
C ILE A 94 -9.42 -4.65 -1.07
N LEU A 95 -8.50 -5.62 -1.13
CA LEU A 95 -8.71 -6.84 -1.91
C LEU A 95 -9.87 -7.67 -1.36
N ARG A 96 -10.01 -7.74 -0.03
CA ARG A 96 -11.15 -8.38 0.64
C ARG A 96 -12.47 -7.67 0.32
N LEU A 97 -12.48 -6.34 0.38
CA LEU A 97 -13.66 -5.53 0.04
C LEU A 97 -14.08 -5.75 -1.42
N ARG A 98 -13.13 -5.72 -2.36
CA ARG A 98 -13.40 -5.99 -3.79
C ARG A 98 -13.99 -7.38 -4.00
N GLY A 99 -13.50 -8.39 -3.28
CA GLY A 99 -14.05 -9.74 -3.32
C GLY A 99 -15.48 -9.80 -2.77
N ALA A 100 -15.74 -9.15 -1.64
CA ALA A 100 -17.07 -9.08 -1.04
C ALA A 100 -18.07 -8.38 -1.97
N LEU A 101 -17.68 -7.23 -2.56
CA LEU A 101 -18.50 -6.49 -3.51
C LEU A 101 -18.86 -7.32 -4.75
N ALA A 102 -17.89 -8.09 -5.28
CA ALA A 102 -18.13 -8.97 -6.43
C ALA A 102 -19.10 -10.13 -6.09
N SER A 103 -19.09 -10.62 -4.84
CA SER A 103 -20.07 -11.61 -4.39
C SER A 103 -21.47 -11.02 -4.27
N VAL A 104 -21.60 -9.83 -3.68
CA VAL A 104 -22.88 -9.11 -3.58
C VAL A 104 -23.46 -8.82 -4.96
N SER A 105 -22.63 -8.37 -5.92
CA SER A 105 -23.09 -8.08 -7.28
C SER A 105 -23.60 -9.31 -8.04
N GLN A 106 -23.27 -10.52 -7.56
CA GLN A 106 -23.74 -11.78 -8.12
C GLN A 106 -24.94 -12.35 -7.35
N GLY A 107 -25.52 -11.59 -6.41
CA GLY A 107 -26.66 -12.02 -5.60
C GLY A 107 -26.32 -13.12 -4.59
N ARG A 108 -25.03 -13.34 -4.28
CA ARG A 108 -24.61 -14.31 -3.27
C ARG A 108 -24.71 -13.68 -1.89
N GLU A 109 -25.19 -14.42 -0.89
CA GLU A 109 -25.09 -14.00 0.50
C GLU A 109 -23.62 -13.81 0.88
N VAL A 110 -23.31 -12.68 1.53
CA VAL A 110 -21.95 -12.33 1.92
C VAL A 110 -21.91 -12.08 3.42
N ALA A 111 -21.03 -12.81 4.11
CA ALA A 111 -20.84 -12.59 5.55
C ALA A 111 -20.35 -11.16 5.84
N PRO A 112 -20.73 -10.58 7.01
CA PRO A 112 -20.32 -9.23 7.38
C PRO A 112 -18.81 -9.04 7.31
N LEU A 113 -18.39 -7.98 6.63
CA LEU A 113 -17.00 -7.62 6.48
C LEU A 113 -16.49 -7.04 7.80
N SER A 114 -15.38 -7.60 8.32
CA SER A 114 -14.66 -7.04 9.46
C SER A 114 -13.16 -7.00 9.18
N PHE A 115 -12.54 -5.90 9.61
CA PHE A 115 -11.08 -5.69 9.57
C PHE A 115 -10.50 -5.72 11.00
N ARG A 116 -9.18 -5.69 11.14
CA ARG A 116 -8.54 -5.82 12.46
C ARG A 116 -8.66 -4.51 13.25
N ASN A 117 -8.69 -4.56 14.58
CA ASN A 117 -8.97 -3.44 15.52
C ASN A 117 -8.04 -2.21 15.43
N ASN A 118 -7.09 -2.18 14.50
CA ASN A 118 -6.23 -1.02 14.24
C ASN A 118 -6.19 -0.65 12.74
N ASP A 119 -7.07 -1.15 11.89
CA ASP A 119 -7.03 -0.80 10.47
C ASP A 119 -7.83 0.47 10.15
N PHE A 120 -7.29 1.31 9.27
CA PHE A 120 -7.94 2.54 8.80
C PHE A 120 -9.30 2.30 8.11
N TRP A 121 -9.62 1.04 7.80
CA TRP A 121 -10.75 0.62 6.99
C TRP A 121 -12.00 0.23 7.78
N GLN A 122 -11.99 0.36 9.10
CA GLN A 122 -13.14 -0.02 9.95
C GLN A 122 -14.44 0.69 9.55
N GLN A 123 -14.37 1.98 9.26
CA GLN A 123 -15.54 2.73 8.82
C GLN A 123 -16.08 2.19 7.49
N MET A 124 -15.19 1.91 6.53
CA MET A 124 -15.59 1.36 5.23
C MET A 124 -16.22 -0.03 5.33
N ALA A 125 -15.77 -0.88 6.27
CA ALA A 125 -16.44 -2.14 6.57
C ALA A 125 -17.85 -1.93 7.13
N ARG A 126 -18.03 -0.99 8.05
CA ARG A 126 -19.36 -0.64 8.59
C ARG A 126 -20.30 -0.15 7.50
N ASP A 127 -19.83 0.77 6.66
CA ASP A 127 -20.63 1.33 5.57
C ASP A 127 -21.00 0.24 4.55
N PHE A 128 -20.06 -0.66 4.21
CA PHE A 128 -20.32 -1.80 3.33
C PHE A 128 -21.39 -2.73 3.90
N ASN A 129 -21.27 -3.13 5.17
CA ASN A 129 -22.24 -4.03 5.80
C ASN A 129 -23.64 -3.40 5.84
N SER A 130 -23.75 -2.11 6.15
CA SER A 130 -25.02 -1.39 6.15
C SER A 130 -25.70 -1.38 4.77
N VAL A 131 -24.92 -1.30 3.69
CA VAL A 131 -25.45 -1.38 2.31
C VAL A 131 -25.95 -2.79 2.00
N VAL A 132 -25.19 -3.82 2.38
CA VAL A 132 -25.59 -5.23 2.17
C VAL A 132 -26.89 -5.54 2.92
N ASP A 133 -26.98 -5.18 4.20
CA ASP A 133 -28.18 -5.38 5.02
C ASP A 133 -29.42 -4.72 4.37
N ARG A 134 -29.26 -3.52 3.81
CA ARG A 134 -30.34 -2.82 3.10
C ARG A 134 -30.73 -3.53 1.80
N CYS A 135 -29.76 -4.01 1.03
CA CYS A 135 -30.03 -4.77 -0.20
C CYS A 135 -30.75 -6.10 0.10
N GLU A 136 -30.35 -6.80 1.15
CA GLU A 136 -31.03 -8.02 1.60
C GLU A 136 -32.45 -7.73 2.10
N GLY A 137 -32.63 -6.63 2.85
CA GLY A 137 -33.96 -6.17 3.29
C GLY A 137 -34.90 -5.84 2.13
N LEU A 138 -34.40 -5.20 1.07
CA LEU A 138 -35.17 -4.93 -0.15
C LEU A 138 -35.56 -6.21 -0.93
N THR A 139 -34.74 -7.25 -0.84
CA THR A 139 -35.00 -8.53 -1.52
C THR A 139 -36.05 -9.37 -0.79
N LYS A 140 -36.25 -9.14 0.52
CA LYS A 140 -37.14 -9.94 1.39
C LYS A 140 -38.56 -9.37 1.55
N THR A 141 -38.93 -8.27 0.88
CA THR A 141 -40.29 -7.72 0.94
C THR A 141 -41.30 -8.67 0.26
N PRO A 142 -42.31 -9.21 0.99
CA PRO A 142 -43.33 -10.10 0.43
C PRO A 142 -44.28 -9.37 -0.55
N PRO A 143 -44.93 -10.09 -1.49
CA PRO A 143 -45.91 -9.49 -2.40
C PRO A 143 -47.09 -8.93 -1.60
N GLU A 144 -47.43 -7.67 -1.85
CA GLU A 144 -48.63 -7.04 -1.34
C GLU A 144 -49.86 -7.75 -1.95
N THR A 145 -50.49 -8.56 -1.10
CA THR A 145 -51.90 -8.90 -1.02
C THR A 145 -52.70 -8.96 -2.33
N THR A 146 -52.86 -10.18 -2.84
CA THR A 146 -53.88 -10.54 -3.83
C THR A 146 -55.25 -10.08 -3.37
N GLU A 147 -55.97 -9.45 -4.31
CA GLU A 147 -57.40 -9.14 -4.26
C GLU A 147 -58.21 -10.26 -3.62
N THR A 148 -58.94 -9.94 -2.56
CA THR A 148 -60.19 -10.65 -2.23
C THR A 148 -61.33 -9.69 -2.49
N LYS A 149 -61.83 -9.73 -3.72
CA LYS A 149 -63.18 -9.30 -4.09
C LYS A 149 -64.16 -10.34 -3.50
N PRO A 150 -65.09 -9.98 -2.61
CA PRO A 150 -66.24 -10.84 -2.37
C PRO A 150 -67.27 -10.57 -3.48
N GLU A 151 -67.54 -11.60 -4.27
CA GLU A 151 -68.81 -11.75 -4.97
C GLU A 151 -69.89 -12.10 -3.95
N ALA A 152 -70.96 -11.29 -3.91
CA ALA A 152 -72.38 -11.63 -3.71
C ALA A 152 -73.11 -10.45 -3.05
#